data_AF-A0A8E0KUD8-F1
#
_entry.id   AF-A0A8E0KUD8-F1
#
_cell.length_a   1.000
_cell.length_b   1.000
_cell.length_c   1.000
_cell.angle_alpha   90.00
_cell.angle_beta   90.00
_cell.angle_gamma   90.00
#
_symmetry.space_group_name_H-M   'P 1'
#
loop_
_entity.id
_entity.type
_entity.pdbx_description
1 polymer ?
#
loop_
_entity_poly.entity_id
_entity_poly.type
_entity_poly.pdbx_seq_one_letter_code
_entity_poly.pdbx_strand_id
1 'polypeptide(L)'
;MSDMNNPADDNNGAMDDLWAEALSEQKSTSSKSAADAVFQQFGGGDVSGTLQDIDLIMDIPVKLTVELGRTRMTIKELLRLTQGSVVALDGLAGEPLDILINGYLIAQGEV
;
A
#
# COMPACT_ATOMS: atom_id res chain seq x y z
N MET A 1 34.80 -65.26 11.77
CA MET A 1 33.92 -66.32 11.23
C MET A 1 33.38 -65.83 9.90
N SER A 2 33.80 -66.51 8.83
CA SER A 2 33.16 -66.69 7.51
C SER A 2 32.85 -65.48 6.62
N ASP A 3 33.75 -65.31 5.64
CA ASP A 3 33.57 -65.02 4.21
C ASP A 3 32.14 -65.17 3.63
N MET A 4 31.76 -64.30 2.67
CA MET A 4 31.40 -64.71 1.29
C MET A 4 31.08 -63.49 0.37
N ASN A 5 32.03 -63.18 -0.53
CA ASN A 5 31.87 -62.89 -1.97
C ASN A 5 30.65 -62.09 -2.52
N ASN A 6 30.89 -60.96 -3.20
CA ASN A 6 30.35 -60.75 -4.56
C ASN A 6 31.16 -59.66 -5.33
N PRO A 7 31.37 -59.82 -6.65
CA PRO A 7 32.44 -59.19 -7.43
C PRO A 7 31.97 -57.99 -8.27
N ALA A 8 32.93 -57.43 -9.03
CA ALA A 8 32.74 -56.46 -10.13
C ALA A 8 32.47 -55.02 -9.66
N ASP A 9 32.93 -53.96 -10.30
CA ASP A 9 33.80 -53.75 -11.45
C ASP A 9 34.09 -52.23 -11.43
N ASP A 10 35.37 -51.87 -11.50
CA ASP A 10 35.91 -50.80 -12.35
C ASP A 10 35.04 -49.58 -12.76
N ASN A 11 34.37 -48.87 -11.82
CA ASN A 11 33.48 -47.74 -12.17
C ASN A 11 33.63 -46.47 -11.29
N ASN A 12 34.77 -46.27 -10.61
CA ASN A 12 34.94 -45.12 -9.72
C ASN A 12 35.53 -43.86 -10.39
N GLY A 13 36.10 -43.95 -11.60
CA GLY A 13 36.67 -42.78 -12.30
C GLY A 13 35.65 -41.97 -13.10
N ALA A 14 34.72 -42.65 -13.80
CA ALA A 14 33.78 -42.01 -14.71
C ALA A 14 32.69 -41.20 -13.97
N MET A 15 32.35 -41.57 -12.73
CA MET A 15 31.35 -40.84 -11.96
C MET A 15 31.90 -39.47 -11.52
N ASP A 16 33.14 -39.41 -11.04
CA ASP A 16 33.77 -38.15 -10.59
C ASP A 16 33.91 -37.14 -11.74
N ASP A 17 34.20 -37.59 -12.97
CA ASP A 17 34.27 -36.74 -14.16
C ASP A 17 32.88 -36.18 -14.55
N LEU A 18 31.82 -36.99 -14.44
CA LEU A 18 30.44 -36.55 -14.71
C LEU A 18 29.95 -35.53 -13.67
N TRP A 19 30.36 -35.69 -12.40
CA TRP A 19 30.08 -34.71 -11.34
C TRP A 19 30.87 -33.41 -11.56
N ALA A 20 32.11 -33.49 -12.03
CA ALA A 20 32.94 -32.33 -12.33
C ALA A 20 32.40 -31.51 -13.51
N GLU A 21 31.93 -32.16 -14.57
CA GLU A 21 31.31 -31.53 -15.74
C GLU A 21 30.01 -30.80 -15.33
N ALA A 22 29.12 -31.44 -14.58
CA ALA A 22 27.87 -30.85 -14.11
C ALA A 22 28.08 -29.61 -13.20
N LEU A 23 29.10 -29.64 -12.34
CA LEU A 23 29.45 -28.48 -11.50
C LEU A 23 30.00 -27.30 -12.32
N SER A 24 30.69 -27.60 -13.43
CA SER A 24 31.23 -26.58 -14.33
C SER A 24 30.13 -25.89 -15.14
N GLU A 25 29.06 -26.62 -15.48
CA GLU A 25 27.86 -26.10 -16.16
C GLU A 25 27.05 -25.14 -15.28
N GLN A 26 26.95 -25.39 -13.97
CA GLN A 26 26.29 -24.44 -13.05
C GLN A 26 27.08 -23.13 -12.87
N LYS A 27 28.40 -23.14 -13.10
CA LYS A 27 29.25 -21.96 -12.90
C LYS A 27 29.21 -20.99 -14.09
N SER A 28 28.93 -21.47 -15.30
CA SER A 28 28.91 -20.65 -16.53
C SER A 28 27.59 -19.91 -16.76
N THR A 29 26.51 -20.25 -16.06
CA THR A 29 25.21 -19.54 -16.11
C THR A 29 24.96 -18.59 -14.92
N SER A 30 26.00 -17.93 -14.42
CA SER A 30 25.86 -16.76 -13.53
C SER A 30 25.52 -15.48 -14.30
N SER A 31 24.60 -15.58 -15.28
CA SER A 31 23.96 -14.42 -15.86
C SER A 31 22.95 -13.89 -14.83
N LYS A 32 23.33 -12.81 -14.14
CA LYS A 32 22.47 -11.89 -13.35
C LYS A 32 21.22 -12.54 -12.78
N SER A 33 21.30 -12.94 -11.51
CA SER A 33 20.18 -13.42 -10.71
C SER A 33 18.91 -12.60 -10.98
N ALA A 34 17.86 -13.25 -11.46
CA ALA A 34 16.55 -12.62 -11.63
C ALA A 34 16.02 -12.01 -10.31
N ALA A 35 16.48 -12.52 -9.17
CA ALA A 35 16.18 -11.94 -7.86
C ALA A 35 16.86 -10.59 -7.63
N ASP A 36 18.08 -10.37 -8.13
CA ASP A 36 18.76 -9.06 -8.07
C ASP A 36 18.07 -8.03 -8.98
N ALA A 37 17.56 -8.46 -10.14
CA ALA A 37 16.81 -7.59 -11.05
C ALA A 37 15.45 -7.17 -10.48
N VAL A 38 14.76 -8.08 -9.77
CA VAL A 38 13.50 -7.76 -9.07
C VAL A 38 13.73 -6.84 -7.88
N PHE A 39 14.85 -6.98 -7.17
CA PHE A 39 15.15 -6.10 -6.02
C PHE A 39 15.55 -4.68 -6.45
N GLN A 40 16.22 -4.50 -7.60
CA GLN A 40 16.49 -3.16 -8.14
C GLN A 40 15.20 -2.41 -8.57
N GLN A 41 14.11 -3.12 -8.87
CA GLN A 41 12.81 -2.51 -9.17
C GLN A 41 12.19 -1.81 -7.94
N PHE A 42 12.61 -2.17 -6.71
CA PHE A 42 12.11 -1.59 -5.46
C PHE A 42 13.15 -0.74 -4.71
N GLY A 43 14.40 -0.68 -5.19
CA GLY A 43 15.55 -0.13 -4.47
C GLY A 43 16.11 1.19 -5.01
N GLY A 44 15.37 1.90 -5.87
CA GLY A 44 15.78 3.18 -6.43
C GLY A 44 14.76 4.27 -6.10
N GLY A 45 14.89 4.88 -4.92
CA GLY A 45 14.13 6.08 -4.56
C GLY A 45 14.59 7.27 -5.38
N ASP A 46 14.18 7.30 -6.65
CA ASP A 46 14.19 8.50 -7.46
C ASP A 46 13.08 9.43 -6.93
N VAL A 47 13.45 10.62 -6.47
CA VAL A 47 12.49 11.68 -6.09
C VAL A 47 11.60 12.04 -7.28
N SER A 48 12.02 11.73 -8.51
CA SER A 48 11.21 11.88 -9.73
C SER A 48 10.09 10.87 -9.87
N GLY A 49 10.21 9.65 -9.31
CA GLY A 49 9.14 8.63 -9.34
C GLY A 49 8.01 8.94 -8.36
N THR A 50 8.35 9.53 -7.21
CA THR A 50 7.37 9.96 -6.19
C THR A 50 6.47 11.09 -6.67
N LEU A 51 6.97 11.97 -7.54
CA LEU A 51 6.16 13.03 -8.16
C LEU A 51 5.13 12.46 -9.15
N GLN A 52 5.52 11.48 -9.96
CA GLN A 52 4.61 10.80 -10.90
C GLN A 52 3.50 10.04 -10.17
N ASP A 53 3.81 9.44 -9.02
CA ASP A 53 2.82 8.78 -8.17
C ASP A 53 1.88 9.79 -7.47
N ILE A 54 2.37 11.00 -7.16
CA ILE A 54 1.55 12.08 -6.60
C ILE A 54 0.55 12.60 -7.64
N ASP A 55 0.96 12.76 -8.90
CA ASP A 55 0.08 13.26 -9.97
C ASP A 55 -1.18 12.38 -10.13
N LEU A 56 -1.06 11.06 -9.94
CA LEU A 56 -2.20 10.12 -9.95
C LEU A 56 -3.20 10.35 -8.79
N ILE A 57 -2.75 10.90 -7.67
CA ILE A 57 -3.57 11.17 -6.47
C ILE A 57 -4.30 12.52 -6.59
N MET A 58 -3.72 13.48 -7.31
CA MET A 58 -4.26 14.84 -7.42
C MET A 58 -5.67 14.89 -8.02
N ASP A 59 -5.98 13.98 -8.93
CA ASP A 59 -7.26 13.92 -9.64
C ASP A 59 -8.35 13.11 -8.91
N ILE A 60 -8.09 12.67 -7.67
CA ILE A 60 -9.10 11.96 -6.88
C ILE A 60 -10.19 12.95 -6.45
N PRO A 61 -11.46 12.80 -6.89
CA PRO A 61 -12.52 13.72 -6.52
C PRO A 61 -12.86 13.57 -5.03
N VAL A 62 -12.99 14.71 -4.34
CA VAL A 62 -13.34 14.75 -2.91
C VAL A 62 -14.62 15.54 -2.69
N LYS A 63 -15.49 15.03 -1.82
CA LYS A 63 -16.69 15.77 -1.40
C LYS A 63 -16.31 16.78 -0.31
N LEU A 64 -16.45 18.05 -0.65
CA LEU A 64 -16.32 19.16 0.28
C LEU A 64 -17.71 19.56 0.80
N THR A 65 -17.83 19.73 2.12
CA THR A 65 -19.07 20.10 2.79
C THR A 65 -18.88 21.45 3.46
N VAL A 66 -19.75 22.41 3.16
CA VAL A 66 -19.78 23.70 3.86
C VAL A 66 -20.92 23.64 4.87
N GLU A 67 -20.61 23.88 6.14
CA GLU A 67 -21.58 23.83 7.24
C GLU A 67 -21.94 25.24 7.69
N LEU A 68 -23.25 25.53 7.74
CA LEU A 68 -23.78 26.78 8.30
C LEU A 68 -23.58 26.86 9.82
N GLY A 69 -23.71 25.71 10.50
CA GLY A 69 -23.65 25.62 11.95
C GLY A 69 -24.16 24.27 12.42
N ARG A 70 -23.88 23.95 13.69
CA ARG A 70 -24.28 22.70 14.35
C ARG A 70 -25.17 23.03 15.53
N THR A 71 -25.93 22.07 16.04
CA THR A 71 -26.55 22.25 17.36
C THR A 71 -26.65 20.90 18.05
N ARG A 72 -26.56 20.89 19.37
CA ARG A 72 -26.74 19.67 20.17
C ARG A 72 -28.11 19.70 20.83
N MET A 73 -28.90 18.65 20.60
CA MET A 73 -30.20 18.48 21.23
C MET A 73 -30.38 17.04 21.69
N THR A 74 -31.28 16.83 22.64
CA THR A 74 -31.65 15.48 23.10
C THR A 74 -32.49 14.76 22.04
N ILE A 75 -32.48 13.41 22.07
CA ILE A 75 -33.32 12.60 21.18
C ILE A 75 -34.81 12.97 21.33
N LYS A 76 -35.24 13.30 22.55
CA LYS A 76 -36.61 13.73 22.84
C LYS A 76 -36.99 15.03 22.14
N GLU A 77 -36.09 15.99 22.05
CA GLU A 77 -36.31 17.26 21.34
C GLU A 77 -36.33 17.04 19.82
N LEU A 78 -35.39 16.25 19.30
CA LEU A 78 -35.32 15.91 17.88
C LEU A 78 -36.60 15.22 17.38
N LEU A 79 -37.14 14.26 18.15
CA LEU A 79 -38.39 13.56 17.82
C LEU A 79 -39.64 14.45 17.91
N ARG A 80 -39.55 15.63 18.53
CA ARG A 80 -40.66 16.60 18.61
C ARG A 80 -40.66 17.60 17.45
N LEU A 81 -39.62 17.60 16.63
CA LEU A 81 -39.55 18.48 15.47
C LEU A 81 -40.65 18.12 14.47
N THR A 82 -41.37 19.15 14.05
CA THR A 82 -42.45 19.08 13.05
C THR A 82 -42.26 20.16 12.00
N GLN A 83 -43.03 20.10 10.92
CA GLN A 83 -42.99 21.13 9.89
C GLN A 83 -43.22 22.52 10.51
N GLY A 84 -42.32 23.46 10.21
CA GLY A 84 -42.35 24.82 10.76
C GLY A 84 -41.57 25.00 12.07
N SER A 85 -40.93 23.97 12.59
CA SER A 85 -40.01 24.12 13.74
C SER A 85 -38.78 24.94 13.35
N VAL A 86 -38.42 25.93 14.18
CA VAL A 86 -37.21 26.75 14.00
C VAL A 86 -36.16 26.26 14.99
N VAL A 87 -34.98 25.92 14.48
CA VAL A 87 -33.86 25.43 15.28
C VAL A 87 -32.71 26.42 15.17
N ALA A 88 -32.27 26.95 16.31
CA ALA A 88 -31.08 27.78 16.37
C ALA A 88 -29.83 26.91 16.21
N LEU A 89 -28.89 27.37 15.40
CA LEU A 89 -27.58 26.75 15.22
C LEU A 89 -26.54 27.50 16.05
N ASP A 90 -25.49 26.79 16.43
CA ASP A 90 -24.25 27.31 16.98
C ASP A 90 -23.50 28.05 15.85
N GLY A 91 -22.99 29.23 16.16
CA GLY A 91 -22.38 30.16 15.20
C GLY A 91 -23.13 31.48 15.16
N LEU A 92 -22.40 32.60 15.24
CA LEU A 92 -22.99 33.93 15.15
C LEU A 92 -23.20 34.31 13.68
N ALA A 93 -24.28 35.04 13.39
CA ALA A 93 -24.49 35.57 12.06
C ALA A 93 -23.33 36.50 11.67
N GLY A 94 -22.70 36.21 10.53
CA GLY A 94 -21.53 36.95 10.03
C GLY A 94 -20.17 36.33 10.39
N GLU A 95 -20.14 35.23 11.15
CA GLU A 95 -18.94 34.41 11.28
C GLU A 95 -18.69 33.57 10.00
N PRO A 96 -17.43 33.27 9.68
CA PRO A 96 -17.12 32.43 8.52
C PRO A 96 -17.62 31.00 8.72
N LEU A 97 -18.05 30.36 7.64
CA LEU A 97 -18.59 29.01 7.60
C LEU A 97 -17.48 27.97 7.63
N ASP A 98 -17.75 26.85 8.30
CA ASP A 98 -16.82 25.74 8.39
C ASP A 98 -16.82 24.91 7.09
N ILE A 99 -15.63 24.59 6.60
CA ILE A 99 -15.43 23.76 5.42
C ILE A 99 -14.78 22.43 5.82
N LEU A 100 -15.44 21.34 5.45
CA LEU A 100 -15.08 20.00 5.88
C LEU A 100 -14.83 19.03 4.72
N ILE A 101 -13.88 18.13 4.95
CA ILE A 101 -13.60 16.96 4.10
C ILE A 101 -13.63 15.72 5.01
N ASN A 102 -14.43 14.71 4.65
CA ASN A 102 -14.63 13.51 5.48
C ASN A 102 -14.98 13.81 6.95
N GLY A 103 -15.67 14.92 7.20
CA GLY A 103 -16.06 15.34 8.56
C GLY A 103 -14.96 16.03 9.37
N TYR A 104 -13.76 16.22 8.80
CA TYR A 104 -12.68 17.00 9.40
C TYR A 104 -12.72 18.44 8.91
N LEU A 105 -12.60 19.41 9.83
CA LEU A 105 -12.48 20.82 9.51
C LEU A 105 -11.13 21.08 8.83
N ILE A 106 -11.15 21.65 7.63
CA ILE A 106 -9.93 21.96 6.86
C ILE A 106 -9.76 23.45 6.57
N ALA A 107 -10.85 24.21 6.56
CA ALA A 107 -10.84 25.63 6.25
C ALA A 107 -12.10 26.32 6.81
N GLN A 108 -12.09 27.66 6.74
CA GLN A 108 -13.25 28.50 6.94
C GLN A 108 -13.43 29.42 5.73
N GLY A 109 -14.67 29.77 5.39
CA GLY A 109 -14.98 30.60 4.23
C GLY A 109 -16.15 31.53 4.46
N GLU A 110 -16.19 32.65 3.74
CA GLU A 110 -17.32 33.57 3.73
C GLU A 110 -18.26 33.28 2.55
N VAL A 111 -19.51 33.75 2.64
CA VAL A 111 -20.55 33.60 1.60
C VAL A 111 -20.58 34.79 0.67
#